data_AF-A0A661RD40-F1
#
_entry.id   AF-A0A661RD40-F1
#
_cell.length_a   1.000
_cell.length_b   1.000
_cell.length_c   1.000
_cell.angle_alpha   90.00
_cell.angle_beta   90.00
_cell.angle_gamma   90.00
#
_symmetry.space_group_name_H-M   'P 1'
#
loop_
_entity.id
_entity.type
_entity.pdbx_description
1 polymer ?
#
loop_
_entity_poly.entity_id
_entity_poly.type
_entity_poly.pdbx_seq_one_letter_code
_entity_poly.pdbx_strand_id
1 'polypeptide(L)' 'SVSSKADIGAAIDVGKNIEGVKGIVVILDSKIGVWGEVELTGLT' A
#
# COMPACT_ATOMS: atom_id res chain seq x y z
N SER A 1 6.84 6.46 9.23
CA SER A 1 5.91 7.40 8.58
C SER A 1 6.07 7.28 7.08
N VAL A 2 5.07 7.67 6.29
CA VAL A 2 5.15 7.77 4.82
C VAL A 2 5.19 9.24 4.47
N SER A 3 6.31 9.71 3.96
CA SER A 3 6.59 11.14 3.77
C SER A 3 7.04 11.44 2.34
N SER A 4 7.55 10.43 1.62
CA SER A 4 7.98 10.52 0.23
C SER A 4 7.44 9.37 -0.61
N LYS A 5 7.43 9.54 -1.95
CA LYS A 5 7.01 8.50 -2.90
C LYS A 5 7.89 7.23 -2.80
N ALA A 6 9.14 7.36 -2.34
CA ALA A 6 10.03 6.23 -2.13
C ALA A 6 9.63 5.37 -0.90
N ASP A 7 8.91 5.96 0.05
CA ASP A 7 8.53 5.28 1.30
C ASP A 7 7.38 4.28 1.09
N ILE A 8 6.67 4.37 -0.05
CA ILE A 8 5.52 3.50 -0.37
C ILE A 8 5.92 2.02 -0.29
N GLY A 9 7.06 1.66 -0.87
CA GLY A 9 7.56 0.28 -0.84
C GLY A 9 7.87 -0.18 0.59
N ALA A 10 8.60 0.65 1.35
CA ALA A 10 8.94 0.35 2.74
C ALA A 10 7.69 0.20 3.63
N ALA A 11 6.65 1.01 3.41
CA ALA A 11 5.39 0.92 4.13
C ALA A 11 4.64 -0.40 3.84
N ILE A 12 4.63 -0.83 2.57
CA ILE A 12 4.08 -2.13 2.18
C ILE A 12 4.91 -3.27 2.81
N ASP A 13 6.23 -3.16 2.80
CA ASP A 13 7.13 -4.16 3.39
C ASP A 13 6.96 -4.29 4.91
N VAL A 14 6.66 -3.20 5.61
CA VAL A 14 6.30 -3.27 7.03
C VAL A 14 4.93 -3.93 7.19
N GLY A 15 3.92 -3.50 6.44
CA GLY A 15 2.56 -3.98 6.58
C GLY A 15 2.39 -5.47 6.26
N LYS A 16 3.12 -6.00 5.27
CA LYS A 16 3.02 -7.43 4.87
C LYS A 16 3.47 -8.39 5.97
N ASN A 17 4.26 -7.90 6.93
CA ASN A 17 4.77 -8.67 8.05
C ASN A 17 3.85 -8.63 9.28
N ILE A 18 2.75 -7.86 9.22
CA ILE A 18 1.76 -7.82 10.30
C ILE A 18 0.85 -9.04 10.16
N GLU A 19 0.83 -9.87 11.19
CA GLU A 19 0.00 -11.08 11.22
C GLU A 19 -1.49 -10.73 11.03
N GLY A 20 -2.16 -11.47 10.14
CA GLY A 20 -3.57 -11.28 9.82
C GLY A 20 -3.87 -10.19 8.79
N VAL A 21 -2.89 -9.40 8.35
CA VAL A 21 -3.08 -8.45 7.25
C VAL A 21 -3.11 -9.19 5.91
N LYS A 22 -4.19 -8.99 5.16
CA LYS A 22 -4.42 -9.66 3.85
C LYS A 22 -4.19 -8.76 2.64
N GLY A 23 -4.16 -7.45 2.85
CA GLY A 23 -4.02 -6.46 1.78
C GLY A 23 -3.62 -5.10 2.32
N ILE A 24 -2.91 -4.33 1.50
CA ILE A 24 -2.38 -3.01 1.84
C ILE A 24 -2.58 -2.10 0.63
N VAL A 25 -3.08 -0.89 0.91
CA VAL A 25 -3.12 0.22 -0.06
C VAL A 25 -2.44 1.42 0.59
N VAL A 26 -1.38 1.93 -0.05
CA VAL A 26 -0.68 3.14 0.36
C VAL A 26 -0.87 4.20 -0.73
N ILE A 27 -1.41 5.35 -0.36
CA ILE A 27 -1.63 6.47 -1.29
C ILE A 27 -0.83 7.66 -0.79
N LEU A 28 0.01 8.22 -1.67
CA LEU A 28 0.72 9.46 -1.41
C LEU A 28 0.73 10.31 -2.68
N ASP A 29 0.06 11.46 -2.61
CA ASP A 29 -0.10 12.37 -3.75
C ASP A 29 -0.65 11.60 -4.98
N SER A 30 0.03 11.65 -6.12
CA SER A 30 -0.39 11.02 -7.37
C SER A 30 0.05 9.55 -7.50
N LYS A 31 0.44 8.88 -6.41
CA LYS A 31 0.99 7.53 -6.43
C LYS A 31 0.23 6.59 -5.50
N ILE A 32 0.03 5.37 -5.99
CA ILE A 32 -0.57 4.27 -5.27
C ILE A 32 0.39 3.09 -5.25
N GLY A 33 0.52 2.46 -4.08
CA GLY A 33 1.13 1.16 -3.91
C GLY A 33 0.11 0.17 -3.35
N VAL A 34 0.08 -1.03 -3.90
CA VAL A 34 -0.91 -2.05 -3.56
C VAL A 34 -0.21 -3.38 -3.33
N TRP A 35 -0.66 -4.13 -2.33
CA TRP A 35 -0.20 -5.49 -2.08
C TRP A 35 -1.33 -6.34 -1.49
N GLY A 36 -1.32 -7.65 -1.79
CA GLY A 36 -2.24 -8.63 -1.24
C GLY A 36 -3.58 -8.72 -1.98
N GLU A 37 -4.58 -9.28 -1.30
CA GLU A 37 -5.94 -9.48 -1.82
C GLU A 37 -6.71 -8.17 -1.79
N VAL A 38 -6.50 -7.33 -2.81
CA VAL A 38 -7.15 -6.01 -2.93
C VAL A 38 -7.87 -5.92 -4.28
N GLU A 39 -9.15 -5.56 -4.24
CA GLU A 39 -9.94 -5.22 -5.42
C GLU A 39 -10.13 -3.70 -5.48
N LEU A 40 -9.63 -3.06 -6.55
CA LEU A 40 -9.83 -1.63 -6.78
C LEU A 40 -11.04 -1.43 -7.68
N THR A 41 -12.12 -0.87 -7.13
CA THR A 41 -13.34 -0.55 -7.88
C THR A 41 -13.41 0.96 -8.15
N GLY A 42 -13.74 1.34 -9.39
CA GLY A 42 -13.85 2.77 -9.79
C GLY A 42 -12.63 3.39 -10.49
N LEU A 43 -11.69 2.59 -11.00
CA LEU A 43 -10.64 3.04 -11.94
C LEU A 43 -11.11 3.06 -13.41
N THR A 44 -12.42 3.09 -13.63
CA THR A 44 -13.07 3.15 -14.95
C THR A 44 -13.41 4.56 -15.36
#